data_AF-A0A2R7R0D6-F1
#
_entry.id   AF-A0A2R7R0D6-F1
#
_cell.length_a   1.000
_cell.length_b   1.000
_cell.length_c   1.000
_cell.angle_alpha   90.00
_cell.angle_beta   90.00
_cell.angle_gamma   90.00
#
_symmetry.space_group_name_H-M   'P 1'
#
loop_
_entity.id
_entity.type
_entity.pdbx_description
1 polymer ?
#
loop_
_entity_poly.entity_id
_entity_poly.type
_entity_poly.pdbx_seq_one_letter_code
_entity_poly.pdbx_strand_id
1 'polypeptide(L)' 'MTAIDLNSDVGESFGRWILGDDNAMFASVSSANVACGFHAGDPSVIRRTCREAAAAGVVIGAHVGYRD' A
#
# COMPACT_ATOMS: atom_id res chain seq x y z
N MET A 1 -14.26 23.59 3.44
CA MET A 1 -12.79 23.49 3.57
C MET A 1 -12.25 22.97 2.26
N THR A 2 -11.18 23.55 1.75
CA THR A 2 -10.37 22.98 0.67
C THR A 2 -9.48 21.89 1.26
N ALA A 3 -9.49 20.70 0.66
CA ALA A 3 -8.69 19.55 1.07
C ALA A 3 -8.00 18.95 -0.17
N ILE A 4 -6.87 18.27 0.06
CA ILE A 4 -6.13 17.53 -0.97
C ILE A 4 -5.89 16.11 -0.46
N ASP A 5 -5.96 15.13 -1.36
CA ASP A 5 -5.55 13.76 -1.09
C ASP A 5 -4.03 13.63 -1.27
N LEU A 6 -3.38 13.00 -0.31
CA LEU A 6 -2.00 12.55 -0.42
C LEU A 6 -2.00 11.03 -0.49
N ASN A 7 -1.39 10.49 -1.54
CA ASN A 7 -1.28 9.07 -1.78
C ASN A 7 0.17 8.60 -1.79
N SER A 8 0.39 7.32 -1.52
CA SER A 8 1.66 6.64 -1.74
C SER A 8 1.41 5.20 -2.17
N ASP A 9 2.33 4.67 -2.96
CA ASP A 9 2.39 3.25 -3.29
C ASP A 9 2.94 2.49 -2.08
N VAL A 10 2.29 1.37 -1.75
CA VAL A 10 2.58 0.56 -0.56
C VAL A 10 2.31 -0.92 -0.84
N GLY A 11 2.75 -1.80 0.08
CA GLY A 11 2.56 -3.23 -0.08
C GLY A 11 3.43 -3.81 -1.21
N GLU A 12 4.52 -3.13 -1.56
CA GLU A 12 5.42 -3.50 -2.64
C GLU A 12 6.54 -4.47 -2.20
N SER A 13 6.51 -4.92 -0.96
CA SER A 13 7.34 -6.04 -0.50
C SER A 13 6.95 -7.35 -1.23
N PHE A 14 7.89 -8.32 -1.32
CA PHE A 14 7.61 -9.61 -1.96
C PHE A 14 8.42 -10.75 -1.34
N GLY A 15 7.74 -11.78 -0.83
CA GLY A 15 8.34 -12.93 -0.17
C GLY A 15 9.21 -12.50 1.00
N ARG A 16 10.53 -12.67 0.86
CA ARG A 16 11.50 -12.27 1.89
C ARG A 16 11.99 -10.82 1.75
N TRP A 17 11.69 -10.16 0.64
CA TRP A 17 12.18 -8.81 0.37
C TRP A 17 11.24 -7.79 0.97
N ILE A 18 11.83 -6.86 1.71
CA ILE A 18 11.12 -5.74 2.34
C ILE A 18 11.45 -4.49 1.54
N LEU A 19 10.41 -3.80 1.10
CA LEU A 19 10.49 -2.53 0.40
C LEU A 19 9.58 -1.52 1.10
N GLY A 20 10.11 -0.32 1.35
CA GLY A 20 9.39 0.77 1.99
C GLY A 20 9.17 0.60 3.49
N ASP A 21 8.50 1.60 4.07
CA ASP A 21 7.97 1.59 5.43
C ASP A 21 6.49 1.98 5.38
N ASP A 22 5.66 1.03 4.96
CA ASP A 22 4.20 1.21 4.78
C ASP A 22 3.56 1.83 6.04
N ASN A 23 3.95 1.38 7.23
CA ASN A 23 3.37 1.83 8.49
C ASN A 23 3.71 3.29 8.79
N ALA A 24 4.94 3.72 8.53
CA ALA A 24 5.29 5.14 8.63
C ALA A 24 4.53 5.98 7.59
N MET A 25 4.30 5.45 6.38
CA MET A 25 3.54 6.15 5.34
C MET A 25 2.08 6.36 5.72
N PHE A 26 1.43 5.39 6.37
CA PHE A 26 0.03 5.53 6.80
C PHE A 26 -0.21 6.67 7.79
N ALA A 27 0.83 7.15 8.50
CA ALA A 27 0.72 8.34 9.35
C ALA A 27 0.69 9.67 8.57
N SER A 28 1.04 9.64 7.27
CA SER A 28 1.25 10.84 6.44
C SER A 28 0.31 10.95 5.23
N VAL A 29 -0.33 9.85 4.82
CA VAL A 29 -1.16 9.78 3.60
C VAL A 29 -2.64 9.60 3.91
N SER A 30 -3.52 10.06 3.03
CA SER A 30 -4.96 9.84 3.11
C SER A 30 -5.42 8.63 2.28
N SER A 31 -4.64 8.25 1.26
CA SER A 31 -4.89 7.05 0.45
C SER A 31 -3.61 6.23 0.20
N ALA A 32 -3.79 4.94 -0.05
CA ALA A 32 -2.74 3.96 -0.23
C ALA A 32 -3.00 3.13 -1.48
N ASN A 33 -2.08 3.16 -2.45
CA ASN A 33 -2.15 2.34 -3.65
C ASN A 33 -1.44 1.01 -3.35
N VAL A 34 -2.21 -0.05 -3.09
CA VAL A 34 -1.67 -1.36 -2.68
C VAL A 34 -1.32 -2.20 -3.90
N ALA A 35 -0.08 -2.70 -3.98
CA ALA A 35 0.36 -3.58 -5.05
C ALA A 35 -0.54 -4.82 -5.20
N CYS A 36 -0.67 -5.32 -6.44
CA CYS A 36 -1.67 -6.34 -6.79
C CYS A 36 -1.10 -7.72 -7.14
N GLY A 37 0.19 -7.97 -6.93
CA GLY A 37 0.77 -9.31 -7.04
C GLY A 37 1.52 -9.63 -8.32
N PHE A 38 1.64 -8.68 -9.24
CA PHE A 38 2.40 -8.84 -10.47
C PHE A 38 3.77 -8.17 -10.32
N HIS A 39 3.85 -6.85 -10.47
CA HIS A 39 5.11 -6.11 -10.32
C HIS A 39 5.68 -6.16 -8.90
N ALA A 40 4.79 -6.25 -7.90
CA ALA A 40 5.13 -6.34 -6.49
C ALA A 40 3.93 -6.84 -5.66
N GLY A 41 4.18 -7.09 -4.37
CA GLY A 41 3.19 -7.63 -3.45
C GLY A 41 3.04 -9.15 -3.60
N ASP A 42 2.97 -9.86 -2.49
CA ASP A 42 2.48 -11.24 -2.46
C ASP A 42 1.21 -11.32 -1.61
N PRO A 43 0.42 -12.41 -1.65
CA PRO A 43 -0.84 -12.48 -0.93
C PRO A 43 -0.73 -12.17 0.58
N SER A 44 0.40 -12.50 1.20
CA SER A 44 0.63 -12.23 2.61
C SER A 44 0.93 -10.75 2.88
N VAL A 45 1.75 -10.12 2.02
CA VAL A 45 2.05 -8.68 2.05
C VAL A 45 0.77 -7.88 1.81
N ILE A 46 0.03 -8.17 0.74
CA ILE A 46 -1.20 -7.46 0.38
C ILE A 46 -2.21 -7.51 1.54
N ARG A 47 -2.43 -8.70 2.12
CA ARG A 47 -3.33 -8.85 3.26
C ARG A 47 -2.87 -8.06 4.48
N ARG A 48 -1.58 -8.01 4.76
CA ARG A 48 -1.00 -7.24 5.87
C ARG A 48 -1.20 -5.74 5.63
N THR A 49 -0.75 -5.24 4.48
CA THR A 49 -0.82 -3.82 4.10
C THR A 49 -2.27 -3.33 4.11
N CYS A 50 -3.22 -4.06 3.52
CA CYS A 50 -4.64 -3.68 3.57
C CYS A 50 -5.20 -3.61 5.00
N ARG A 51 -4.82 -4.55 5.87
CA ARG A 51 -5.26 -4.54 7.27
C ARG A 51 -4.72 -3.33 8.02
N GLU A 52 -3.43 -3.02 7.82
CA GLU A 52 -2.75 -1.92 8.49
C GLU A 52 -3.25 -0.55 7.99
N ALA A 53 -3.43 -0.39 6.67
CA ALA A 53 -4.04 0.81 6.07
C ALA A 53 -5.46 1.04 6.60
N ALA A 54 -6.29 -0.01 6.64
CA ALA A 54 -7.65 0.09 7.17
C ALA A 54 -7.67 0.46 8.66
N ALA A 55 -6.74 -0.08 9.46
CA ALA A 55 -6.60 0.27 10.87
C ALA A 55 -6.15 1.73 11.07
N ALA A 56 -5.36 2.28 10.14
CA ALA A 56 -4.93 3.68 10.12
C ALA A 56 -5.98 4.64 9.54
N GLY A 57 -7.11 4.14 9.03
CA GLY A 57 -8.15 4.95 8.40
C GLY A 57 -7.77 5.49 7.01
N VAL A 58 -6.78 4.88 6.36
CA VAL A 58 -6.31 5.23 5.01
C VAL A 58 -7.19 4.57 3.96
N VAL A 59 -7.56 5.32 2.90
CA VAL A 59 -8.35 4.80 1.78
C VAL A 59 -7.49 3.85 0.95
N ILE A 60 -7.98 2.63 0.72
CA ILE A 60 -7.26 1.61 -0.04
C ILE A 60 -7.64 1.66 -1.52
N GLY A 61 -6.63 1.80 -2.39
CA GLY A 61 -6.73 1.70 -3.85
C GLY A 61 -5.90 0.54 -4.40
N ALA A 62 -6.21 0.09 -5.62
CA ALA A 62 -5.45 -0.95 -6.31
C ALA A 62 -4.32 -0.35 -7.15
N HIS A 63 -3.09 -0.79 -6.90
CA HIS A 63 -1.91 -0.47 -7.71
C HIS A 63 -1.58 -1.66 -8.63
N VAL A 64 -2.26 -1.72 -9.76
CA VAL A 64 -2.07 -2.78 -10.77
C VAL A 64 -0.82 -2.50 -11.61
N GLY A 65 -0.04 -3.54 -11.89
CA GLY A 65 1.18 -3.46 -12.69
C GLY A 65 1.21 -4.48 -13.83
N TYR A 66 2.21 -4.36 -14.69
CA TYR A 66 2.53 -5.40 -15.68
C TYR A 66 2.97 -6.70 -14.98
N ARG A 67 2.94 -7.82 -15.71
CA ARG A 67 3.40 -9.12 -15.22
C ARG A 67 4.92 -9.27 -15.42
N ASP A 68 5.68 -8.43 -14.76
CA ASP A 68 7.15 -8.37 -14.73
C ASP A 68 7.72 -8.47 -13.31
#